data_AF-A0A927MP50-F1
#
_entry.id   AF-A0A927MP50-F1
#
_cell.length_a   1.000
_cell.length_b   1.000
_cell.length_c   1.000
_cell.angle_alpha   90.00
_cell.angle_beta   90.00
_cell.angle_gamma   90.00
#
_symmetry.space_group_name_H-M   'P 1'
#
loop_
_entity.id
_entity.type
_entity.pdbx_description
1 polymer ?
#
loop_
_entity_poly.entity_id
_entity_poly.type
_entity_poly.pdbx_seq_one_letter_code
_entity_poly.pdbx_strand_id
1 'polypeptide(L)'
;MTEKQIEQLLKDYHWMINSVKIMRENLNDIGVGLTAQYGIEAVMPKAQGETSDPVYREVVRRSKHHEKIIGYESKVKMIQERIHVIEDVREAEVLHWILEGKGYSWIARHMGLSHTHIKRLSASIAKQMVEYVHYVQNVQKCI
;
A
#
# COMPACT_ATOMS: atom_id res chain seq x y z
N MET A 1 10.95 6.79 7.98
CA MET A 1 10.83 5.47 7.33
C MET A 1 12.21 5.10 6.83
N THR A 2 12.65 3.86 6.99
CA THR A 2 13.97 3.41 6.49
C THR A 2 13.87 2.94 5.04
N GLU A 3 14.98 2.91 4.32
CA GLU A 3 15.05 2.43 2.92
C GLU A 3 14.46 1.02 2.78
N LYS A 4 14.81 0.11 3.71
CA LYS A 4 14.29 -1.26 3.75
C LYS A 4 12.76 -1.31 3.90
N GLN A 5 12.17 -0.36 4.62
CA GLN A 5 10.71 -0.27 4.75
C GLN A 5 10.07 0.17 3.43
N ILE A 6 10.71 1.07 2.67
CA ILE A 6 10.22 1.45 1.32
C ILE A 6 10.36 0.29 0.34
N GLU A 7 11.50 -0.41 0.33
CA GLU A 7 11.68 -1.59 -0.54
C GLU A 7 10.61 -2.64 -0.30
N GLN A 8 10.29 -2.90 0.97
CA GLN A 8 9.23 -3.84 1.32
C GLN A 8 7.86 -3.30 0.88
N LEU A 9 7.61 -2.00 1.09
CA LEU A 9 6.37 -1.36 0.69
C LEU A 9 6.13 -1.38 -0.83
N LEU A 10 7.20 -1.22 -1.62
CA LEU A 10 7.15 -1.33 -3.08
C LEU A 10 6.74 -2.74 -3.52
N LYS A 11 7.30 -3.78 -2.92
CA LYS A 11 6.90 -5.18 -3.21
C LYS A 11 5.46 -5.44 -2.79
N ASP A 12 5.05 -4.84 -1.68
CA ASP A 12 3.72 -5.03 -1.13
C ASP A 12 2.65 -4.23 -1.87
N TYR A 13 3.06 -3.23 -2.66
CA TYR A 13 2.20 -2.26 -3.31
C TYR A 13 1.07 -2.91 -4.10
N HIS A 14 1.41 -3.88 -4.96
CA HIS A 14 0.47 -4.51 -5.87
C HIS A 14 -0.67 -5.22 -5.11
N TRP A 15 -0.34 -6.04 -4.11
CA TRP A 15 -1.36 -6.75 -3.34
C TRP A 15 -2.12 -5.81 -2.39
N MET A 16 -1.49 -4.75 -1.88
CA MET A 16 -2.17 -3.72 -1.09
C MET A 16 -3.24 -3.01 -1.92
N ILE A 17 -2.93 -2.60 -3.16
CA ILE A 17 -3.92 -2.03 -4.08
C ILE A 17 -5.07 -3.01 -4.34
N ASN A 18 -4.75 -4.27 -4.62
CA ASN A 18 -5.78 -5.27 -4.89
C ASN A 18 -6.70 -5.47 -3.68
N SER A 19 -6.15 -5.43 -2.47
CA SER A 19 -6.92 -5.51 -1.22
C SER A 19 -7.86 -4.32 -1.03
N VAL A 20 -7.37 -3.11 -1.31
CA VAL A 20 -8.18 -1.87 -1.26
C VAL A 20 -9.30 -1.92 -2.31
N LYS A 21 -9.00 -2.41 -3.52
CA LYS A 21 -9.97 -2.55 -4.61
C LYS A 21 -11.10 -3.51 -4.23
N ILE A 22 -10.76 -4.71 -3.77
CA ILE A 22 -11.73 -5.73 -3.32
C ILE A 22 -12.60 -5.16 -2.18
N MET A 23 -12.01 -4.41 -1.25
CA MET A 23 -12.77 -3.78 -0.17
C MET A 23 -13.79 -2.76 -0.70
N ARG A 24 -13.40 -1.92 -1.66
CA ARG A 24 -14.28 -0.92 -2.26
C ARG A 24 -15.38 -1.57 -3.10
N GLU A 25 -15.07 -2.64 -3.83
CA GLU A 25 -16.05 -3.42 -4.59
C GLU A 25 -17.08 -4.06 -3.65
N ASN A 26 -16.64 -4.69 -2.56
CA ASN A 26 -17.54 -5.25 -1.54
C ASN A 26 -18.44 -4.20 -0.90
N LEU A 27 -17.97 -2.96 -0.73
CA LEU A 27 -18.79 -1.85 -0.23
C LEU A 27 -19.81 -1.37 -1.26
N ASN A 28 -19.43 -1.33 -2.55
CA ASN A 28 -20.30 -0.90 -3.65
C ASN A 28 -21.40 -1.93 -3.97
N ASP A 29 -21.08 -3.23 -3.93
CA ASP A 29 -22.05 -4.33 -4.17
C ASP A 29 -23.15 -4.39 -3.09
N ILE A 30 -22.91 -3.83 -1.90
CA ILE A 30 -23.91 -3.68 -0.85
C ILE A 30 -24.96 -2.59 -1.20
N GLY A 31 -24.79 -1.88 -2.32
CA GLY A 31 -25.88 -1.17 -2.99
C GLY A 31 -26.35 0.09 -2.29
N VAL A 32 -25.45 0.84 -1.65
CA VAL A 32 -25.80 2.17 -1.14
C VAL A 32 -24.73 3.17 -1.55
N GLY A 33 -25.16 4.23 -2.24
CA GLY A 33 -24.39 5.46 -2.41
C GLY A 33 -24.14 6.15 -1.07
N LEU A 34 -23.41 5.49 -0.18
CA LEU A 34 -22.94 6.03 1.09
C LEU A 34 -21.51 6.51 0.85
N THR A 35 -21.43 7.73 0.37
CA THR A 35 -20.31 8.63 0.66
C THR A 35 -19.83 8.43 2.10
N ALA A 36 -18.72 7.70 2.26
CA ALA A 36 -17.60 7.91 3.19
C ALA A 36 -17.86 8.29 4.68
N GLN A 37 -19.09 8.23 5.20
CA GLN A 37 -19.44 8.86 6.48
C GLN A 37 -20.48 8.09 7.30
N TYR A 38 -20.38 6.76 7.36
CA TYR A 38 -21.03 6.02 8.43
C TYR A 38 -19.99 5.14 9.10
N GLY A 39 -19.61 5.57 10.30
CA GLY A 39 -18.58 4.94 11.11
C GLY A 39 -18.85 3.46 11.29
N ILE A 40 -17.75 2.70 11.37
CA ILE A 40 -17.68 1.27 11.67
C ILE A 40 -18.59 0.89 12.86
N GLU A 41 -18.88 1.84 13.75
CA GLU A 41 -19.81 1.73 14.88
C GLU A 41 -21.27 1.44 14.49
N ALA A 42 -21.75 1.85 13.32
CA ALA A 42 -23.15 1.66 12.92
C ALA A 42 -23.47 0.24 12.44
N VAL A 43 -22.46 -0.50 11.98
CA VAL A 43 -22.61 -1.88 11.46
C VAL A 43 -22.19 -2.92 12.52
N MET A 44 -21.52 -2.50 13.60
CA MET A 44 -21.20 -3.41 14.70
C MET A 44 -22.47 -3.76 15.49
N PRO A 45 -22.81 -5.05 15.66
CA PRO A 45 -23.86 -5.46 16.58
C PRO A 45 -23.49 -4.95 17.97
N LYS A 46 -24.42 -4.26 18.64
CA LYS A 46 -24.23 -3.87 20.04
C LYS A 46 -23.99 -5.15 20.84
N ALA A 47 -22.86 -5.22 21.52
CA ALA A 47 -22.45 -6.40 22.27
C ALA A 47 -23.48 -6.72 23.37
N GLN A 48 -24.36 -7.68 23.10
CA GLN A 48 -25.15 -8.37 24.11
C GLN A 48 -24.83 -9.85 23.99
N GLY A 49 -23.90 -10.32 24.83
CA GLY A 49 -23.64 -11.76 24.97
C GLY A 49 -22.16 -12.08 25.16
N GLU A 50 -21.88 -12.99 26.08
CA GLU A 50 -20.55 -13.48 26.43
C GLU A 50 -19.75 -13.98 25.22
N THR A 51 -18.42 -13.94 25.39
CA THR A 51 -17.26 -14.24 24.52
C THR A 51 -17.31 -15.52 23.64
N SER A 52 -18.43 -16.24 23.61
CA SER A 52 -18.68 -17.52 22.95
C SER A 52 -19.40 -17.40 21.61
N ASP A 53 -19.94 -16.23 21.23
CA ASP A 53 -20.64 -16.06 19.96
C ASP A 53 -19.67 -16.04 18.75
N PRO A 54 -19.75 -17.03 17.83
CA PRO A 54 -18.94 -17.06 16.61
C PRO A 54 -19.18 -15.85 15.69
N VAL A 55 -20.40 -15.28 15.71
CA VAL A 55 -20.76 -14.12 14.88
C VAL A 55 -20.03 -12.88 15.37
N TYR A 56 -20.03 -12.62 16.68
CA TYR A 56 -19.26 -11.51 17.27
C TYR A 56 -17.77 -11.60 16.95
N ARG A 57 -17.17 -12.80 17.05
CA ARG A 57 -15.75 -13.01 16.70
C ARG A 57 -15.47 -12.68 15.23
N GLU A 58 -16.37 -13.05 14.33
CA GLU A 58 -16.25 -12.74 12.92
C GLU A 58 -16.37 -11.23 12.64
N VAL A 59 -17.28 -10.53 13.33
CA VAL A 59 -17.40 -9.07 13.21
C VAL A 59 -16.13 -8.37 13.69
N VAL A 60 -15.59 -8.74 14.85
CA VAL A 60 -14.33 -8.18 15.36
C VAL A 60 -13.18 -8.46 14.40
N ARG A 61 -13.10 -9.67 13.83
CA ARG A 61 -12.08 -10.03 12.84
C ARG A 61 -12.19 -9.16 11.59
N ARG A 62 -13.40 -8.92 11.07
CA ARG A 62 -13.67 -8.05 9.92
C ARG A 62 -13.30 -6.59 10.22
N SER A 63 -13.65 -6.07 11.40
CA SER A 63 -13.30 -4.70 11.80
C SER A 63 -11.78 -4.48 11.79
N LYS A 64 -11.03 -5.38 12.44
CA LYS A 64 -9.55 -5.31 12.45
C LYS A 64 -8.93 -5.43 11.06
N HIS A 65 -9.56 -6.19 10.17
CA HIS A 65 -9.12 -6.28 8.78
C HIS A 65 -9.35 -4.97 8.03
N HIS A 66 -10.52 -4.35 8.22
CA HIS A 66 -10.86 -3.06 7.63
C HIS A 66 -9.89 -1.95 8.06
N GLU A 67 -9.59 -1.85 9.36
CA GLU A 67 -8.59 -0.91 9.90
C GLU A 67 -7.21 -1.08 9.23
N LYS A 68 -6.79 -2.32 8.96
CA LYS A 68 -5.54 -2.59 8.25
C LYS A 68 -5.58 -2.10 6.80
N ILE A 69 -6.72 -2.26 6.11
CA ILE A 69 -6.88 -1.83 4.72
C ILE A 69 -6.84 -0.30 4.60
N ILE A 70 -7.44 0.42 5.54
CA ILE A 70 -7.30 1.90 5.63
C ILE A 70 -5.81 2.28 5.74
N GLY A 71 -5.04 1.52 6.52
CA GLY A 71 -3.59 1.68 6.61
C GLY A 71 -2.85 1.44 5.28
N TYR A 72 -3.35 0.54 4.43
CA TYR A 72 -2.78 0.30 3.09
C TYR A 72 -3.02 1.46 2.13
N GLU A 73 -4.19 2.08 2.18
CA GLU A 73 -4.52 3.25 1.35
C GLU A 73 -3.54 4.41 1.58
N SER A 74 -3.27 4.72 2.85
CA SER A 74 -2.28 5.75 3.23
C SER A 74 -0.87 5.44 2.67
N LYS A 75 -0.47 4.16 2.71
CA LYS A 75 0.82 3.72 2.21
C LYS A 75 0.92 3.76 0.68
N VAL A 76 -0.14 3.36 -0.01
CA VAL A 76 -0.23 3.41 -1.47
C VAL A 76 -0.16 4.86 -1.95
N LYS A 77 -0.93 5.75 -1.31
CA LYS A 77 -0.93 7.19 -1.61
C LYS A 77 0.48 7.78 -1.50
N MET A 78 1.19 7.45 -0.43
CA MET A 78 2.56 7.89 -0.20
C MET A 78 3.53 7.46 -1.33
N ILE A 79 3.38 6.25 -1.87
CA ILE A 79 4.18 5.81 -3.03
C ILE A 79 3.79 6.59 -4.28
N GLN A 80 2.48 6.70 -4.57
CA GLN A 80 1.96 7.38 -5.77
C GLN A 80 2.43 8.83 -5.85
N GLU A 81 2.39 9.55 -4.73
CA GLU A 81 2.87 10.92 -4.63
C GLU A 81 4.36 11.06 -4.93
N ARG A 82 5.15 9.99 -4.93
CA ARG A 82 6.62 10.01 -5.08
C ARG A 82 7.13 9.35 -6.35
N ILE A 83 6.25 8.80 -7.18
CA ILE A 83 6.64 8.17 -8.46
C ILE A 83 7.39 9.17 -9.35
N HIS A 84 6.99 10.45 -9.32
CA HIS A 84 7.58 11.52 -10.11
C HIS A 84 9.04 11.84 -9.78
N VAL A 85 9.55 11.39 -8.62
CA VAL A 85 10.93 11.64 -8.19
C VAL A 85 11.93 10.81 -8.99
N ILE A 86 11.49 9.68 -9.55
CA ILE A 86 12.36 8.76 -10.29
C ILE A 86 12.45 9.21 -11.74
N GLU A 87 13.56 9.90 -12.08
CA GLU A 87 13.79 10.44 -13.43
C GLU A 87 14.59 9.48 -14.34
N ASP A 88 15.38 8.56 -13.77
CA ASP A 88 16.14 7.61 -14.58
C ASP A 88 15.20 6.61 -15.28
N VAL A 89 15.33 6.51 -16.60
CA VAL A 89 14.46 5.69 -17.45
C VAL A 89 14.48 4.21 -17.04
N ARG A 90 15.64 3.66 -16.67
CA ARG A 90 15.75 2.25 -16.30
C ARG A 90 15.14 2.00 -14.93
N GLU A 91 15.33 2.92 -13.99
CA GLU A 91 14.69 2.85 -12.68
C GLU A 91 13.17 3.00 -12.78
N ALA A 92 12.68 3.89 -13.64
CA ALA A 92 11.25 4.07 -13.90
C ALA A 92 10.59 2.78 -14.44
N GLU A 93 11.24 2.09 -15.39
CA GLU A 93 10.78 0.80 -15.90
C GLU A 93 10.75 -0.28 -14.80
N VAL A 94 11.83 -0.40 -14.02
CA VAL A 94 11.88 -1.36 -12.90
C VAL A 94 10.78 -1.05 -11.88
N LEU A 95 10.58 0.23 -11.54
CA LEU A 95 9.53 0.66 -10.64
C LEU A 95 8.16 0.26 -11.19
N HIS A 96 7.86 0.56 -12.47
CA HIS A 96 6.61 0.20 -13.11
C HIS A 96 6.30 -1.29 -12.93
N TRP A 97 7.23 -2.17 -13.27
CA TRP A 97 7.01 -3.61 -13.14
C TRP A 97 6.86 -4.10 -11.70
N ILE A 98 7.53 -3.47 -10.74
CA ILE A 98 7.33 -3.76 -9.31
C ILE A 98 5.91 -3.39 -8.87
N LEU A 99 5.41 -2.22 -9.30
CA LEU A 99 4.04 -1.78 -8.99
C LEU A 99 2.98 -2.68 -9.64
N GLU A 100 3.29 -3.23 -10.83
CA GLU A 100 2.51 -4.29 -11.49
C GLU A 100 2.63 -5.68 -10.82
N GLY A 101 3.37 -5.79 -9.72
CA GLY A 101 3.50 -7.02 -8.94
C GLY A 101 4.45 -8.06 -9.55
N LYS A 102 5.29 -7.68 -10.52
CA LYS A 102 6.28 -8.59 -11.09
C LYS A 102 7.44 -8.78 -10.12
N GLY A 103 7.86 -10.04 -9.93
CA GLY A 103 9.02 -10.38 -9.12
C GLY A 103 10.34 -10.01 -9.80
N TYR A 104 11.39 -9.76 -9.01
CA TYR A 104 12.71 -9.39 -9.53
C TYR A 104 13.30 -10.37 -10.53
N SER A 105 13.07 -11.68 -10.37
CA SER A 105 13.51 -12.68 -11.34
C SER A 105 12.84 -12.54 -12.70
N TRP A 106 11.56 -12.13 -12.71
CA TRP A 106 10.83 -11.87 -13.95
C TRP A 106 11.34 -10.60 -14.61
N ILE A 107 11.49 -9.52 -13.84
CA ILE A 107 12.00 -8.23 -14.33
C ILE A 107 13.42 -8.39 -14.89
N ALA A 108 14.29 -9.11 -14.19
CA ALA A 108 15.64 -9.41 -14.63
C ALA A 108 15.66 -10.09 -16.01
N ARG A 109 14.81 -11.11 -16.21
CA ARG A 109 14.68 -11.80 -17.51
C ARG A 109 14.09 -10.88 -18.58
N HIS A 110 13.08 -10.10 -18.23
CA HIS A 110 12.41 -9.19 -19.16
C HIS A 110 13.36 -8.10 -19.69
N MET A 111 14.20 -7.54 -18.81
CA MET A 111 15.14 -6.47 -19.14
C MET A 111 16.53 -6.97 -19.59
N GLY A 112 16.78 -8.28 -19.56
CA GLY A 112 18.12 -8.84 -19.85
C GLY A 112 19.19 -8.48 -18.82
N LEU A 113 18.79 -8.23 -17.56
CA LEU A 113 19.68 -7.85 -16.46
C LEU A 113 19.84 -8.98 -15.45
N SER A 114 20.86 -8.89 -14.60
CA SER A 114 21.02 -9.83 -13.48
C SER A 114 20.07 -9.48 -12.33
N HIS A 115 19.69 -10.49 -11.55
CA HIS A 115 18.86 -10.30 -10.36
C HIS A 115 19.49 -9.31 -9.36
N THR A 116 20.81 -9.34 -9.22
CA THR A 116 21.57 -8.41 -8.37
C THR A 116 21.46 -6.97 -8.88
N HIS A 117 21.46 -6.77 -10.20
CA HIS A 117 21.30 -5.45 -10.79
C HIS A 117 19.90 -4.88 -10.49
N ILE A 118 18.84 -5.67 -10.68
CA ILE A 118 17.46 -5.25 -10.34
C ILE A 118 17.35 -4.92 -8.85
N LYS A 119 17.96 -5.72 -7.97
CA LYS A 119 17.97 -5.43 -6.53
C LYS A 119 18.66 -4.10 -6.21
N ARG A 120 19.75 -3.75 -6.90
CA ARG A 120 20.43 -2.46 -6.74
C ARG A 120 19.58 -1.29 -7.24
N LEU A 121 18.90 -1.44 -8.38
CA LEU A 121 17.98 -0.41 -8.89
C LEU A 121 16.81 -0.20 -7.93
N SER A 122 16.23 -1.28 -7.40
CA SER A 122 15.16 -1.19 -6.39
C SER A 122 15.64 -0.48 -5.11
N ALA A 123 16.88 -0.71 -4.68
CA ALA A 123 17.45 -0.01 -3.53
C ALA A 123 17.70 1.48 -3.81
N SER A 124 18.17 1.81 -5.02
CA SER A 124 18.34 3.19 -5.49
C SER A 124 17.02 3.96 -5.50
N ILE A 125 15.97 3.35 -6.06
CA ILE A 125 14.61 3.89 -6.06
C ILE A 125 14.13 4.15 -4.62
N ALA A 126 14.29 3.16 -3.73
CA ALA A 126 13.88 3.30 -2.35
C ALA A 126 14.63 4.44 -1.64
N LYS A 127 15.93 4.59 -1.90
CA LYS A 127 16.74 5.68 -1.36
C LYS A 127 16.25 7.05 -1.83
N GLN A 128 16.02 7.24 -3.13
CA GLN A 128 15.49 8.50 -3.68
C GLN A 128 14.13 8.86 -3.07
N MET A 129 13.26 7.87 -2.89
CA MET A 129 11.96 8.06 -2.23
C MET A 129 12.08 8.44 -0.75
N VAL A 130 13.14 8.02 -0.04
CA VAL A 130 13.42 8.45 1.36
C VAL A 130 13.96 9.88 1.37
N GLU A 131 14.94 10.20 0.52
CA GLU A 131 15.58 11.52 0.48
C GLU A 131 14.56 12.64 0.21
N TYR A 132 13.59 12.40 -0.67
CA TYR A 132 12.49 13.33 -0.90
C TYR A 132 11.66 13.63 0.36
N VAL A 133 11.46 12.65 1.26
CA VAL A 133 10.73 12.87 2.52
C VAL A 133 11.45 13.86 3.41
N HIS A 134 12.76 13.70 3.53
CA HIS A 134 13.57 14.57 4.36
C HIS A 134 13.55 16.01 3.84
N TYR A 135 13.59 16.18 2.52
CA TYR A 135 13.45 17.49 1.89
C TYR A 135 12.09 18.13 2.21
N VAL A 136 10.97 17.45 1.96
CA VAL A 136 9.62 17.99 2.20
C VAL A 136 9.41 18.33 3.69
N GLN A 137 9.85 17.47 4.62
CA GLN A 137 9.74 17.74 6.05
C GLN A 137 10.56 18.94 6.51
N ASN A 138 11.74 19.16 5.90
CA ASN A 138 12.57 20.31 6.22
C ASN A 138 11.99 21.60 5.63
N VAL A 139 11.47 21.58 4.41
CA VAL A 139 10.80 22.73 3.79
C VAL A 139 9.57 23.15 4.60
N GLN A 140 8.73 22.20 5.03
CA GLN A 140 7.53 22.49 5.83
C GLN A 140 7.86 23.09 7.22
N LYS A 141 9.06 22.85 7.76
CA LYS A 141 9.52 23.43 9.03
C LYS A 141 10.11 24.83 8.90
N CYS A 142 10.45 25.26 7.69
CA CYS A 142 11.03 26.56 7.41
C CYS A 142 10.00 27.62 6.98
N ILE A 143 8.73 27.25 6.87
CA ILE A 143 7.57 28.11 6.60
C ILE A 143 6.80 28.29 7.91
#